data_AF-A0A7X7J1M8-F1
#
_entry.id   AF-A0A7X7J1M8-F1
#
_cell.length_a   1.000
_cell.length_b   1.000
_cell.length_c   1.000
_cell.angle_alpha   90.00
_cell.angle_beta   90.00
_cell.angle_gamma   90.00
#
_symmetry.space_group_name_H-M   'P 1'
#
loop_
_entity.id
_entity.type
_entity.pdbx_description
1 polymer ?
#
loop_
_entity_poly.entity_id
_entity_poly.type
_entity_poly.pdbx_seq_one_letter_code
_entity_poly.pdbx_strand_id
1 'polypeptide(L)'
;YPDFTMCDDWTGAAFVDNGTRRAVMLLGYKGLGDNCYDEPPVECNDPCSDAHGYHCDPYERQVIFYDVHELGESALGRQNPWVVVPYAIWRPTEFYLTGNPCWNSGGMTFDAQGRRLFMIERGLGESEMNAVVVHVWSL
;
A
#
# COMPACT_ATOMS: atom_id res chain seq x y z
N TYR A 1 -8.48 1.13 -8.76
CA TYR A 1 -7.10 1.46 -9.21
C TYR A 1 -6.91 0.84 -10.59
N PRO A 2 -6.22 1.48 -11.55
CA PRO A 2 -5.90 0.83 -12.83
C PRO A 2 -5.17 -0.49 -12.56
N ASP A 3 -5.41 -1.50 -13.38
CA ASP A 3 -4.75 -2.80 -13.24
C ASP A 3 -4.95 -3.41 -11.83
N PHE A 4 -6.19 -3.35 -11.34
CA PHE A 4 -6.58 -3.96 -10.06
C PHE A 4 -6.30 -5.46 -10.07
N THR A 5 -5.70 -5.94 -8.99
CA THR A 5 -5.57 -7.37 -8.69
C THR A 5 -6.29 -7.70 -7.39
N MET A 6 -6.71 -8.94 -7.23
CA MET A 6 -7.40 -9.43 -6.04
C MET A 6 -6.51 -9.40 -4.79
N CYS A 7 -5.20 -9.23 -4.97
CA CYS A 7 -4.21 -9.15 -3.90
C CYS A 7 -3.76 -7.70 -3.60
N ASP A 8 -4.35 -6.69 -4.25
CA ASP A 8 -4.12 -5.29 -3.88
C ASP A 8 -4.65 -5.05 -2.45
N ASP A 9 -3.77 -4.71 -1.52
CA ASP A 9 -4.09 -4.46 -0.11
C ASP A 9 -3.58 -3.07 0.32
N TRP A 10 -4.47 -2.20 0.78
CA TRP A 10 -4.14 -0.82 1.17
C TRP A 10 -4.46 -0.62 2.65
N THR A 11 -3.45 -0.82 3.50
CA THR A 11 -3.62 -0.97 4.95
C THR A 11 -3.41 0.32 5.76
N GLY A 12 -2.74 1.31 5.17
CA GLY A 12 -2.38 2.56 5.85
C GLY A 12 -2.83 3.77 5.05
N ALA A 13 -3.22 4.84 5.75
CA ALA A 13 -3.60 6.07 5.09
C ALA A 13 -3.22 7.30 5.92
N ALA A 14 -2.81 8.38 5.27
CA ALA A 14 -2.56 9.65 5.92
C ALA A 14 -2.89 10.82 5.00
N PHE A 15 -3.42 11.90 5.57
CA PHE A 15 -3.42 13.19 4.89
C PHE A 15 -2.01 13.78 4.94
N VAL A 16 -1.56 14.38 3.84
CA VAL A 16 -0.32 15.14 3.76
C VAL A 16 -0.58 16.49 3.12
N ASP A 17 0.07 17.52 3.63
CA ASP A 17 -0.08 18.90 3.17
C ASP A 17 1.29 19.57 3.14
N ASN A 18 1.57 20.34 2.08
CA ASN A 18 2.82 21.10 1.94
C ASN A 18 2.61 22.63 2.06
N GLY A 19 1.43 23.06 2.51
CA GLY A 19 0.98 24.45 2.61
C GLY A 19 0.26 24.97 1.37
N THR A 20 0.43 24.32 0.21
CA THR A 20 -0.19 24.74 -1.07
C THR A 20 -1.03 23.66 -1.72
N ARG A 21 -0.77 22.39 -1.40
CA ARG A 21 -1.47 21.21 -1.93
C ARG A 21 -1.66 20.20 -0.81
N ARG A 22 -2.74 19.43 -0.90
CA ARG A 22 -3.08 18.37 0.03
C ARG A 22 -3.39 17.09 -0.71
N ALA A 23 -2.91 15.97 -0.19
CA ALA A 23 -3.17 14.64 -0.73
C ALA A 23 -3.62 13.68 0.37
N VAL A 24 -4.33 12.61 -0.04
CA VAL A 24 -4.43 11.38 0.74
C VAL A 24 -3.38 10.42 0.20
N MET A 25 -2.48 9.98 1.06
CA MET A 25 -1.56 8.89 0.76
C MET A 25 -2.20 7.59 1.26
N LEU A 26 -2.19 6.55 0.43
CA LEU A 26 -2.48 5.18 0.85
C LEU A 26 -1.20 4.35 0.75
N LEU A 27 -0.82 3.73 1.86
CA LEU A 27 0.28 2.78 1.95
C LEU A 27 -0.30 1.37 1.82
N GLY A 28 0.32 0.57 0.96
CA GLY A 28 -0.17 -0.78 0.71
C GLY A 28 0.80 -1.64 -0.06
N TYR A 29 0.28 -2.80 -0.42
CA TYR A 29 0.90 -3.84 -1.20
C TYR A 29 0.09 -4.02 -2.49
N LYS A 30 0.74 -3.84 -3.63
CA LYS A 30 0.13 -4.01 -4.94
C LYS A 30 0.52 -5.37 -5.52
N GLY A 31 -0.46 -6.14 -5.99
CA GLY A 31 -0.19 -7.27 -6.89
C GLY A 31 0.10 -6.77 -8.30
N LEU A 32 1.20 -7.23 -8.89
CA LEU A 32 1.62 -6.91 -10.25
C LEU A 32 1.46 -8.11 -11.20
N GLY A 33 1.27 -9.32 -10.66
CA GLY A 33 0.95 -10.51 -11.42
C GLY A 33 -0.52 -10.62 -11.81
N ASP A 34 -0.82 -11.71 -12.53
CA ASP A 34 -2.19 -12.07 -12.87
C ASP A 34 -2.95 -12.59 -11.63
N ASN A 35 -4.29 -12.52 -11.66
CA ASN A 35 -5.13 -13.12 -10.63
C ASN A 35 -5.14 -14.65 -10.77
N CYS A 36 -4.27 -15.33 -10.04
CA CYS A 36 -4.28 -16.80 -9.93
C CYS A 36 -5.07 -17.19 -8.68
N TYR A 37 -6.06 -18.08 -8.80
CA TYR A 37 -6.79 -18.62 -7.65
C TYR A 37 -6.32 -20.04 -7.37
N ASP A 38 -5.61 -20.25 -6.28
CA ASP A 38 -5.05 -21.54 -5.86
C ASP A 38 -6.17 -22.42 -5.27
N GLU A 39 -6.63 -23.35 -6.10
CA GLU A 39 -7.54 -24.43 -5.75
C GLU A 39 -7.12 -25.67 -6.55
N PRO A 40 -6.98 -26.86 -5.91
CA PRO A 40 -6.55 -28.06 -6.61
C PRO A 40 -7.37 -28.31 -7.89
N PRO A 41 -6.73 -28.53 -9.06
CA PRO A 41 -5.32 -28.87 -9.26
C PRO A 41 -4.40 -27.68 -9.64
N VAL A 42 -4.87 -26.43 -9.50
CA VAL A 42 -4.07 -25.23 -9.84
C VAL A 42 -3.12 -24.93 -8.68
N GLU A 43 -1.83 -24.77 -9.00
CA GLU A 43 -0.80 -24.29 -8.07
C GLU A 43 -0.28 -22.95 -8.57
N CYS A 44 -0.46 -21.89 -7.78
CA CYS A 44 -0.04 -20.55 -8.18
C CYS A 44 1.46 -20.29 -8.00
N ASN A 45 2.16 -21.17 -7.27
CA ASN A 45 3.61 -21.10 -7.00
C ASN A 45 4.06 -19.74 -6.43
N ASP A 46 3.24 -19.15 -5.55
CA ASP A 46 3.53 -17.87 -4.93
C ASP A 46 4.62 -18.02 -3.85
N PRO A 47 5.80 -17.38 -4.00
CA PRO A 47 6.87 -17.48 -3.01
C PRO A 47 6.51 -16.86 -1.65
N CYS A 48 5.43 -16.07 -1.58
CA CYS A 48 5.01 -15.34 -0.40
C CYS A 48 3.91 -16.02 0.40
N SER A 49 3.23 -17.03 -0.13
CA SER A 49 2.15 -17.72 0.57
C SER A 49 1.82 -19.07 -0.06
N ASP A 50 1.78 -20.12 0.77
CA ASP A 50 1.27 -21.45 0.38
C ASP A 50 -0.23 -21.62 0.70
N ALA A 51 -0.91 -20.57 1.18
CA ALA A 51 -2.32 -20.62 1.55
C ALA A 51 -3.22 -20.53 0.32
N HIS A 52 -4.26 -21.37 0.24
CA HIS A 52 -5.26 -21.30 -0.84
C HIS A 52 -5.99 -19.96 -0.89
N GLY A 53 -6.23 -19.46 -2.10
CA GLY A 53 -6.87 -18.17 -2.35
C GLY A 53 -6.31 -17.47 -3.59
N TYR A 54 -6.45 -16.15 -3.66
CA TYR A 54 -5.83 -15.38 -4.74
C TYR A 54 -4.34 -15.13 -4.48
N HIS A 55 -3.54 -15.32 -5.54
CA HIS A 55 -2.12 -15.01 -5.61
C HIS A 55 -1.87 -14.12 -6.82
N CYS A 56 -1.02 -13.11 -6.65
CA CYS A 56 -0.78 -12.07 -7.66
C CYS A 56 0.70 -11.65 -7.69
N ASP A 57 1.61 -12.60 -7.40
CA ASP A 57 3.06 -12.39 -7.47
C ASP A 57 3.50 -11.97 -8.91
N PRO A 58 4.40 -10.98 -9.06
CA PRO A 58 5.16 -10.30 -8.02
C PRO A 58 4.35 -9.20 -7.33
N TYR A 59 4.76 -8.89 -6.11
CA TYR A 59 4.13 -7.85 -5.33
C TYR A 59 5.05 -6.65 -5.07
N GLU A 60 4.46 -5.47 -4.92
CA GLU A 60 5.20 -4.23 -4.71
C GLU A 60 4.57 -3.36 -3.63
N ARG A 61 5.36 -2.99 -2.62
CA ARG A 61 4.93 -2.01 -1.61
C ARG A 61 4.93 -0.61 -2.21
N GLN A 62 3.80 0.08 -2.10
CA GLN A 62 3.57 1.38 -2.71
C GLN A 62 2.93 2.36 -1.73
N VAL A 63 3.23 3.64 -1.95
CA VAL A 63 2.42 4.75 -1.47
C VAL A 63 1.76 5.41 -2.67
N ILE A 64 0.44 5.34 -2.77
CA ILE A 64 -0.33 5.97 -3.84
C ILE A 64 -0.99 7.26 -3.35
N PHE A 65 -1.01 8.27 -4.20
CA PHE A 65 -1.46 9.61 -3.85
C PHE A 65 -2.75 9.97 -4.57
N TYR A 66 -3.77 10.32 -3.80
CA TYR A 66 -5.02 10.88 -4.30
C TYR A 66 -5.11 12.37 -4.00
N ASP A 67 -5.69 13.12 -4.92
CA ASP A 67 -6.01 14.53 -4.70
C ASP A 67 -7.24 14.64 -3.78
N VAL A 68 -7.11 15.43 -2.69
CA VAL A 68 -8.20 15.60 -1.72
C VAL A 68 -9.39 16.34 -2.31
N HIS A 69 -9.16 17.26 -3.25
CA HIS A 69 -10.23 17.99 -3.91
C HIS A 69 -11.03 17.07 -4.83
N GLU A 70 -10.38 16.20 -5.61
CA GLU A 70 -11.09 15.20 -6.41
C GLU A 70 -11.90 14.25 -5.51
N LEU A 71 -11.29 13.70 -4.46
CA LEU A 71 -12.04 12.88 -3.51
C LEU A 71 -13.25 13.62 -2.93
N GLY A 72 -13.10 14.91 -2.60
CA GLY A 72 -14.17 15.76 -2.09
C GLY A 72 -15.31 16.00 -3.09
N GLU A 73 -15.01 16.32 -4.34
CA GLU A 73 -16.03 16.50 -5.38
C GLU A 73 -16.81 15.20 -5.62
N SER A 74 -16.13 14.04 -5.54
CA SER A 74 -16.80 12.74 -5.66
C SER A 74 -17.68 12.45 -4.45
N ALA A 75 -17.22 12.73 -3.24
CA ALA A 75 -17.98 12.53 -2.01
C ALA A 75 -19.25 13.41 -1.95
N LEU A 76 -19.21 14.58 -2.60
CA LEU A 76 -20.35 15.48 -2.77
C LEU A 76 -21.27 15.12 -3.95
N GLY A 77 -20.96 14.04 -4.69
CA GLY A 77 -21.75 13.60 -5.84
C GLY A 77 -21.65 14.50 -7.08
N ARG A 78 -20.63 15.36 -7.14
CA ARG A 78 -20.41 16.32 -8.25
C ARG A 78 -19.55 15.76 -9.37
N GLN A 79 -18.89 14.64 -9.12
CA GLN A 79 -18.19 13.87 -10.14
C GLN A 79 -18.36 12.37 -9.94
N ASN A 80 -18.10 11.63 -11.02
CA ASN A 80 -18.16 10.18 -10.99
C ASN A 80 -16.98 9.62 -10.16
N PRO A 81 -17.21 8.79 -9.12
CA PRO A 81 -16.12 8.22 -8.31
C PRO A 81 -15.12 7.41 -9.13
N TRP A 82 -15.54 6.83 -10.25
CA TRP A 82 -14.68 6.01 -11.11
C TRP A 82 -13.61 6.80 -11.87
N VAL A 83 -13.71 8.14 -11.92
CA VAL A 83 -12.68 8.98 -12.55
C VAL A 83 -11.57 9.39 -11.58
N VAL A 84 -11.77 9.17 -10.27
CA VAL A 84 -10.77 9.51 -9.26
C VAL A 84 -9.75 8.39 -9.15
N VAL A 85 -8.53 8.65 -9.62
CA VAL A 85 -7.42 7.70 -9.64
C VAL A 85 -6.19 8.31 -8.95
N PRO A 86 -5.23 7.50 -8.48
CA PRO A 86 -4.00 8.06 -7.95
C PRO A 86 -3.25 8.85 -9.02
N TYR A 87 -2.74 10.02 -8.66
CA TYR A 87 -1.97 10.87 -9.56
C TYR A 87 -0.45 10.63 -9.45
N ALA A 88 0.00 9.96 -8.39
CA ALA A 88 1.39 9.60 -8.19
C ALA A 88 1.52 8.29 -7.39
N ILE A 89 2.63 7.59 -7.64
CA ILE A 89 3.04 6.38 -6.94
C ILE A 89 4.46 6.61 -6.45
N TRP A 90 4.70 6.42 -5.16
CA TRP A 90 6.03 6.40 -4.57
C TRP A 90 6.35 4.99 -4.07
N ARG A 91 7.58 4.53 -4.36
CA ARG A 91 8.11 3.22 -3.97
C ARG A 91 9.23 3.44 -2.94
N PRO A 92 8.96 3.35 -1.63
CA PRO A 92 9.96 3.59 -0.58
C PRO A 92 10.92 2.40 -0.38
N THR A 93 11.48 1.85 -1.46
CA THR A 93 12.31 0.63 -1.43
C THR A 93 13.53 0.72 -0.50
N GLU A 94 14.09 1.92 -0.36
CA GLU A 94 15.28 2.22 0.42
C GLU A 94 15.02 2.19 1.94
N PHE A 95 13.76 2.22 2.36
CA PHE A 95 13.39 2.20 3.79
C PHE A 95 13.01 0.81 4.27
N TYR A 96 12.51 -0.04 3.38
CA TYR A 96 12.12 -1.38 3.76
C TYR A 96 13.32 -2.22 4.18
N LEU A 97 13.11 -3.04 5.19
CA LEU A 97 14.12 -4.00 5.59
C LEU A 97 14.34 -5.03 4.47
N THR A 98 15.62 -5.28 4.18
CA THR A 98 16.02 -6.24 3.15
C THR A 98 15.83 -7.67 3.64
N GLY A 99 15.51 -8.58 2.71
CA GLY A 99 15.48 -10.02 2.97
C GLY A 99 14.08 -10.60 3.16
N ASN A 100 13.02 -9.77 3.10
CA ASN A 100 11.66 -10.28 3.24
C ASN A 100 10.61 -9.50 2.42
N PRO A 101 10.55 -9.72 1.09
CA PRO A 101 9.69 -8.95 0.18
C PRO A 101 8.19 -9.27 0.32
N CYS A 102 7.88 -10.40 0.96
CA CYS A 102 6.54 -10.96 1.08
C CYS A 102 5.69 -10.35 2.20
N TRP A 103 6.27 -9.51 3.06
CA TRP A 103 5.55 -8.98 4.23
C TRP A 103 4.88 -7.66 3.96
N ASN A 104 3.81 -7.43 4.73
CA ASN A 104 2.84 -6.39 4.46
C ASN A 104 3.21 -5.07 5.15
N SER A 105 2.65 -4.00 4.63
CA SER A 105 2.58 -2.71 5.31
C SER A 105 1.55 -2.73 6.44
N GLY A 106 1.68 -1.78 7.37
CA GLY A 106 0.65 -1.49 8.36
C GLY A 106 0.05 -0.10 8.14
N GLY A 107 -0.09 0.64 9.25
CA GLY A 107 -0.59 2.01 9.23
C GLY A 107 0.46 3.02 8.79
N MET A 108 -0.03 4.24 8.54
CA MET A 108 0.78 5.40 8.19
C MET A 108 0.19 6.64 8.87
N THR A 109 1.03 7.60 9.26
CA THR A 109 0.57 8.91 9.75
C THR A 109 1.59 10.01 9.46
N PHE A 110 1.11 11.23 9.27
CA PHE A 110 1.94 12.40 8.96
C PHE A 110 1.83 13.46 10.07
N ASP A 111 2.99 13.89 10.57
CA ASP A 111 3.16 15.02 11.47
C ASP A 111 3.53 16.26 10.66
N ALA A 112 2.57 17.15 10.47
CA ALA A 112 2.77 18.37 9.70
C ALA A 112 3.70 19.38 10.39
N GLN A 113 3.67 19.45 11.73
CA GLN A 113 4.49 20.42 12.48
C GLN A 113 5.96 20.01 12.44
N GLY A 114 6.24 18.73 12.68
CA GLY A 114 7.60 18.17 12.60
C GLY A 114 8.05 17.81 11.20
N ARG A 115 7.18 17.90 10.19
CA ARG A 115 7.41 17.46 8.80
C ARG A 115 7.91 16.02 8.71
N ARG A 116 7.22 15.12 9.41
CA ARG A 116 7.59 13.70 9.49
C ARG A 116 6.49 12.77 9.01
N LEU A 117 6.85 11.76 8.24
CA LEU A 117 5.96 10.66 7.87
C LEU A 117 6.40 9.40 8.63
N PHE A 118 5.43 8.73 9.25
CA PHE A 118 5.64 7.47 9.96
C PHE A 118 4.93 6.35 9.19
N MET A 119 5.64 5.28 8.87
CA MET A 119 5.10 4.11 8.16
C MET A 119 5.43 2.83 8.91
N ILE A 120 4.47 1.92 9.00
CA ILE A 120 4.64 0.62 9.65
C ILE A 120 5.02 -0.45 8.62
N GLU A 121 6.12 -1.16 8.87
CA GLU A 121 6.45 -2.45 8.26
C GLU A 121 6.20 -3.57 9.29
N ARG A 122 5.51 -4.64 8.86
CA ARG A 122 5.16 -5.81 9.68
C ARG A 122 5.92 -7.04 9.21
N GLY A 123 5.80 -8.15 9.95
CA GLY A 123 6.31 -9.46 9.55
C GLY A 123 7.77 -9.70 9.92
N LEU A 124 8.26 -9.04 10.96
CA LEU A 124 9.64 -9.21 11.44
C LEU A 124 9.68 -10.15 12.65
N GLY A 125 10.71 -10.99 12.70
CA GLY A 125 10.91 -11.95 13.77
C GLY A 125 10.84 -13.39 13.27
N GLU A 126 11.22 -14.32 14.14
CA GLU A 126 11.19 -15.75 13.84
C GLU A 126 9.85 -16.37 14.27
N SER A 127 9.41 -17.41 13.56
CA SER A 127 8.19 -18.18 13.90
C SER A 127 6.95 -17.27 13.97
N GLU A 128 6.13 -17.40 15.01
CA GLU A 128 4.89 -16.63 15.22
C GLU A 128 5.13 -15.14 15.59
N MET A 129 6.38 -14.66 15.60
CA MET A 129 6.68 -13.27 15.92
C MET A 129 6.32 -12.36 14.73
N ASN A 130 5.41 -11.42 14.97
CA ASN A 130 5.06 -10.36 14.01
C ASN A 130 5.46 -8.99 14.59
N ALA A 131 6.75 -8.78 14.76
CA ALA A 131 7.30 -7.51 15.20
C ALA A 131 7.10 -6.43 14.14
N VAL A 132 7.03 -5.19 14.62
CA VAL A 132 6.80 -3.99 13.82
C VAL A 132 8.04 -3.12 13.83
N VAL A 133 8.38 -2.58 12.66
CA VAL A 133 9.30 -1.46 12.52
C VAL A 133 8.51 -0.22 12.09
N VAL A 134 8.85 0.91 12.72
CA VAL A 134 8.31 2.22 12.37
C VAL A 134 9.39 2.97 11.61
N HIS A 135 9.17 3.14 10.31
CA HIS A 135 9.99 3.97 9.44
C HIS A 135 9.62 5.42 9.63
N VAL A 136 10.62 6.30 9.78
CA VAL A 136 10.42 7.74 9.96
C VAL A 136 11.13 8.48 8.86
N TRP A 137 10.36 9.16 8.00
CA TRP A 137 10.88 10.08 6.99
C TRP A 137 10.79 11.51 7.52
N SER A 138 11.88 12.27 7.38
CA SER A 138 11.92 13.72 7.66
C SER A 138 12.20 14.51 6.38
N LEU A 139 11.45 15.60 6.15
CA LEU A 139 11.57 16.50 4.97
C LEU A 139 12.31 17.81 5.26
#